data_AF-A0A562R9Y4-F1
#
_entry.id   AF-A0A562R9Y4-F1
#
_cell.length_a   1.000
_cell.length_b   1.000
_cell.length_c   1.000
_cell.angle_alpha   90.00
_cell.angle_beta   90.00
_cell.angle_gamma   90.00
#
_symmetry.space_group_name_H-M   'P 1'
#
loop_
_entity.id
_entity.type
_entity.pdbx_description
1 polymer ?
#
loop_
_entity_poly.entity_id
_entity_poly.type
_entity_poly.pdbx_seq_one_letter_code
_entity_poly.pdbx_strand_id
1 'polypeptide(L)'
;MKIAYLIMAHDQPELFGRLARAVYAEGVSIYAHIDAKSDCAAFIAASAGLPVGFTPDPVKVNWGGFSQVAAMLRLIEQAVAADEHDYFIFLSGRDFPLYSHGRLVQELDRHPGRSYMNFYPLADGADFVEKIRNHCYHDVYARLPGRFLRRAAGRIVRAINARLPDRSFVAGLQPYRGSTSWCLGRDIAQYIVKFTRNPRNRAYLDFFQSVSCCDEIFFQTIVLNSPYAATLNLYDIDGTKPAGEMKNENKASLHYIDWSPDREDPAILVDRDFKSMYASGKLFARKFDVRRSAGILDRISAVRADSKAMDIA
;
A
#
# COMPACT_ATOMS: atom_id res chain seq x y z
N MET A 1 -19.76 6.50 -8.94
CA MET A 1 -18.32 6.22 -8.88
C MET A 1 -18.12 4.75 -8.56
N LYS A 2 -17.32 4.02 -9.35
CA LYS A 2 -16.98 2.61 -9.09
C LYS A 2 -15.61 2.51 -8.43
N ILE A 3 -15.51 1.86 -7.27
CA ILE A 3 -14.27 1.79 -6.47
C ILE A 3 -13.85 0.34 -6.27
N ALA A 4 -12.61 0.02 -6.64
CA ALA A 4 -11.95 -1.24 -6.31
C ALA A 4 -11.11 -1.08 -5.03
N TYR A 5 -11.44 -1.84 -3.98
CA TYR A 5 -10.54 -2.02 -2.85
C TYR A 5 -9.62 -3.22 -3.11
N LEU A 6 -8.33 -2.97 -3.02
CA LEU A 6 -7.26 -3.95 -3.20
C LEU A 6 -6.68 -4.27 -1.82
N ILE A 7 -7.18 -5.35 -1.20
CA ILE A 7 -6.86 -5.70 0.18
C ILE A 7 -5.82 -6.81 0.21
N MET A 8 -4.68 -6.57 0.84
CA MET A 8 -3.65 -7.60 1.06
C MET A 8 -3.59 -7.98 2.54
N ALA A 9 -3.80 -9.26 2.86
CA ALA A 9 -3.85 -9.75 4.24
C ALA A 9 -3.02 -11.04 4.42
N HIS A 10 -2.50 -11.24 5.62
CA HIS A 10 -1.75 -12.45 6.00
C HIS A 10 -2.09 -12.92 7.42
N ASP A 11 -2.85 -12.14 8.18
CA ASP A 11 -3.28 -12.47 9.52
C ASP A 11 -4.64 -11.83 9.86
N GLN A 12 -5.16 -12.17 11.03
CA GLN A 12 -6.42 -11.66 11.59
C GLN A 12 -7.63 -11.72 10.64
N PRO A 13 -8.11 -12.92 10.27
CA PRO A 13 -9.29 -13.09 9.43
C PRO A 13 -10.52 -12.31 9.93
N GLU A 14 -10.72 -12.23 11.25
CA GLU A 14 -11.81 -11.47 11.86
C GLU A 14 -11.72 -9.96 11.55
N LEU A 15 -10.53 -9.36 11.67
CA LEU A 15 -10.32 -7.95 11.33
C LEU A 15 -10.53 -7.72 9.82
N PHE A 16 -10.04 -8.64 8.99
CA PHE A 16 -10.30 -8.61 7.55
C PHE A 16 -11.81 -8.66 7.25
N GLY A 17 -12.58 -9.53 7.90
CA GLY A 17 -14.03 -9.60 7.74
C GLY A 17 -14.73 -8.30 8.16
N ARG A 18 -14.30 -7.68 9.27
CA ARG A 18 -14.77 -6.35 9.69
C ARG A 18 -14.43 -5.28 8.65
N LEU A 19 -13.20 -5.27 8.14
CA LEU A 19 -12.75 -4.33 7.11
C LEU A 19 -13.57 -4.47 5.84
N ALA A 20 -13.70 -5.69 5.30
CA ALA A 20 -14.46 -5.98 4.09
C ALA A 20 -15.92 -5.50 4.22
N ARG A 21 -16.56 -5.78 5.36
CA ARG A 21 -17.92 -5.30 5.64
C ARG A 21 -17.99 -3.78 5.76
N ALA A 22 -16.98 -3.16 6.37
CA ALA A 22 -16.96 -1.71 6.55
C ALA A 22 -16.84 -0.98 5.21
N VAL A 23 -16.03 -1.46 4.26
CA VAL A 23 -15.83 -0.82 2.95
C VAL A 23 -16.92 -1.18 1.93
N TYR A 24 -17.68 -2.26 2.14
CA TYR A 24 -18.73 -2.69 1.23
C TYR A 24 -19.87 -1.66 1.12
N ALA A 25 -20.21 -1.32 -0.12
CA ALA A 25 -21.29 -0.42 -0.50
C ALA A 25 -21.68 -0.67 -1.98
N GLU A 26 -22.74 -0.01 -2.45
CA GLU A 26 -23.04 0.02 -3.89
C GLU A 26 -21.89 0.65 -4.68
N GLY A 27 -21.57 0.09 -5.86
CA GLY A 27 -20.45 0.56 -6.69
C GLY A 27 -19.06 0.16 -6.17
N VAL A 28 -18.97 -0.66 -5.12
CA VAL A 28 -17.70 -1.16 -4.58
C VAL A 28 -17.46 -2.61 -5.00
N SER A 29 -16.25 -2.88 -5.49
CA SER A 29 -15.71 -4.23 -5.66
C SER A 29 -14.52 -4.45 -4.72
N ILE A 30 -14.47 -5.61 -4.07
CA ILE A 30 -13.43 -5.96 -3.11
C ILE A 30 -12.58 -7.08 -3.70
N TYR A 31 -11.29 -6.83 -3.89
CA TYR A 31 -10.31 -7.81 -4.32
C TYR A 31 -9.35 -8.10 -3.18
N ALA A 32 -9.12 -9.38 -2.88
CA ALA A 32 -8.34 -9.78 -1.72
C ALA A 32 -7.21 -10.75 -2.10
N HIS A 33 -5.98 -10.37 -1.77
CA HIS A 33 -4.83 -11.25 -1.81
C HIS A 33 -4.53 -11.72 -0.38
N ILE A 34 -4.68 -13.02 -0.15
CA ILE A 34 -4.27 -13.67 1.10
C ILE A 34 -2.90 -14.29 0.86
N ASP A 35 -1.91 -13.95 1.69
CA ASP A 35 -0.56 -14.52 1.60
C ASP A 35 -0.64 -16.05 1.59
N ALA A 36 0.04 -16.68 0.62
CA ALA A 36 0.01 -18.14 0.42
C ALA A 36 0.58 -18.95 1.59
N LYS A 37 1.19 -18.31 2.59
CA LYS A 37 1.57 -18.94 3.86
C LYS A 37 0.44 -18.98 4.90
N SER A 38 -0.69 -18.34 4.62
CA SER A 38 -1.84 -18.20 5.52
C SER A 38 -2.98 -19.11 5.09
N ASP A 39 -3.86 -19.45 6.03
CA ASP A 39 -5.07 -20.20 5.72
C ASP A 39 -6.15 -19.27 5.12
N CYS A 40 -6.30 -19.32 3.79
CA CYS A 40 -7.30 -18.54 3.07
C CYS A 40 -8.74 -18.89 3.47
N ALA A 41 -9.02 -20.13 3.89
CA ALA A 41 -10.38 -20.55 4.25
C ALA A 41 -10.93 -19.75 5.45
N ALA A 42 -10.07 -19.41 6.41
CA ALA A 42 -10.44 -18.57 7.54
C ALA A 42 -10.87 -17.16 7.11
N PHE A 43 -10.23 -16.56 6.10
CA PHE A 43 -10.60 -15.25 5.56
C PHE A 43 -11.92 -15.31 4.79
N ILE A 44 -12.12 -16.36 3.97
CA ILE A 44 -13.39 -16.61 3.27
C ILE A 44 -14.54 -16.72 4.28
N ALA A 45 -14.35 -17.49 5.36
CA ALA A 45 -15.35 -17.64 6.41
C ALA A 45 -15.63 -16.31 7.13
N ALA A 46 -14.59 -15.52 7.44
CA ALA A 46 -14.76 -14.25 8.13
C ALA A 46 -15.46 -13.17 7.28
N SER A 47 -15.35 -13.24 5.95
CA SER A 47 -16.06 -12.38 5.00
C SER A 47 -17.29 -13.05 4.37
N ALA A 48 -17.83 -14.10 4.99
CA ALA A 48 -19.00 -14.80 4.46
C ALA A 48 -20.17 -13.85 4.22
N GLY A 49 -20.84 -14.00 3.08
CA GLY A 49 -21.95 -13.14 2.64
C GLY A 49 -21.53 -11.85 1.93
N LEU A 50 -20.23 -11.59 1.74
CA LEU A 50 -19.73 -10.46 0.95
C LEU A 50 -19.15 -10.93 -0.39
N PRO A 51 -19.33 -10.19 -1.50
CA PRO A 51 -18.76 -10.52 -2.80
C PRO A 51 -17.28 -10.13 -2.85
N VAL A 52 -16.42 -10.92 -2.20
CA VAL A 52 -14.96 -10.72 -2.20
C VAL A 52 -14.31 -11.56 -3.30
N GLY A 53 -13.65 -10.90 -4.24
CA GLY A 53 -12.84 -11.55 -5.28
C GLY A 53 -11.45 -11.93 -4.76
N PHE A 54 -11.30 -13.14 -4.25
CA PHE A 54 -9.99 -13.65 -3.81
C PHE A 54 -9.07 -13.90 -5.01
N THR A 55 -7.82 -13.45 -4.91
CA THR A 55 -6.81 -13.60 -5.96
C THR A 55 -6.43 -15.07 -6.14
N PRO A 56 -6.52 -15.63 -7.36
CA PRO A 56 -6.03 -16.98 -7.65
C PRO A 56 -4.50 -17.03 -7.58
N ASP A 57 -3.94 -18.20 -7.26
CA ASP A 57 -2.49 -18.45 -7.16
C ASP A 57 -1.74 -17.41 -6.29
N PRO A 58 -2.03 -17.36 -4.97
CA PRO A 58 -1.46 -16.35 -4.11
C PRO A 58 0.08 -16.45 -4.04
N VAL A 59 0.73 -15.30 -3.97
CA VAL A 59 2.16 -15.17 -3.72
C VAL A 59 2.50 -15.47 -2.25
N LYS A 60 3.60 -16.18 -2.01
CA LYS A 60 4.24 -16.30 -0.68
C LYS A 60 5.00 -15.00 -0.40
N VAL A 61 4.40 -14.09 0.36
CA VAL A 61 4.94 -12.73 0.55
C VAL A 61 6.02 -12.73 1.63
N ASN A 62 7.19 -12.18 1.35
CA ASN A 62 8.22 -11.91 2.35
C ASN A 62 8.30 -10.41 2.55
N TRP A 63 8.13 -9.97 3.80
CA TRP A 63 8.15 -8.55 4.13
C TRP A 63 9.42 -7.87 3.62
N GLY A 64 9.26 -6.76 2.90
CA GLY A 64 10.33 -6.00 2.29
C GLY A 64 10.91 -6.62 1.00
N GLY A 65 10.46 -7.80 0.57
CA GLY A 65 10.85 -8.43 -0.69
C GLY A 65 9.98 -8.00 -1.88
N PHE A 66 10.43 -8.36 -3.09
CA PHE A 66 9.67 -8.14 -4.33
C PHE A 66 8.37 -8.94 -4.38
N SER A 67 8.29 -10.06 -3.66
CA SER A 67 7.04 -10.83 -3.52
C SER A 67 5.87 -9.99 -3.01
N GLN A 68 6.12 -8.94 -2.24
CA GLN A 68 5.10 -7.98 -1.80
C GLN A 68 4.57 -7.14 -2.98
N VAL A 69 5.47 -6.60 -3.80
CA VAL A 69 5.11 -5.92 -5.06
C VAL A 69 4.38 -6.87 -6.00
N ALA A 70 4.81 -8.12 -6.11
CA ALA A 70 4.16 -9.11 -6.96
C ALA A 70 2.71 -9.39 -6.52
N ALA A 71 2.45 -9.50 -5.22
CA ALA A 71 1.10 -9.64 -4.68
C ALA A 71 0.22 -8.41 -4.98
N MET A 72 0.76 -7.21 -4.81
CA MET A 72 0.07 -5.95 -5.15
C MET A 72 -0.23 -5.87 -6.66
N LEU A 73 0.70 -6.29 -7.52
CA LEU A 73 0.47 -6.34 -8.96
C LEU A 73 -0.66 -7.32 -9.33
N ARG A 74 -0.75 -8.49 -8.68
CA ARG A 74 -1.86 -9.43 -8.91
C ARG A 74 -3.21 -8.80 -8.61
N LEU A 75 -3.33 -8.07 -7.50
CA LEU A 75 -4.54 -7.33 -7.13
C LEU A 75 -4.89 -6.26 -8.17
N ILE A 76 -3.92 -5.45 -8.58
CA ILE A 76 -4.12 -4.40 -9.59
C ILE A 76 -4.55 -5.03 -10.92
N GLU A 77 -3.87 -6.07 -11.38
CA GLU A 77 -4.19 -6.78 -12.62
C GLU A 77 -5.61 -7.35 -12.61
N GLN A 78 -6.00 -7.99 -11.50
CA GLN A 78 -7.34 -8.56 -11.34
C GLN A 78 -8.43 -7.49 -11.39
N ALA A 79 -8.23 -6.37 -10.70
CA ALA A 79 -9.19 -5.28 -10.68
C ALA A 79 -9.24 -4.53 -12.02
N VAL A 80 -8.09 -4.28 -12.65
CA VAL A 80 -8.01 -3.61 -13.96
C VAL A 80 -8.67 -4.47 -15.05
N ALA A 81 -8.56 -5.80 -14.97
CA ALA A 81 -9.19 -6.71 -15.94
C ALA A 81 -10.73 -6.65 -15.95
N ALA A 82 -11.37 -6.19 -14.87
CA ALA A 82 -12.81 -5.96 -14.84
C ALA A 82 -13.24 -4.72 -15.64
N ASP A 83 -12.30 -3.81 -15.93
CA ASP A 83 -12.45 -2.59 -16.72
C ASP A 83 -13.64 -1.69 -16.37
N GLU A 84 -14.10 -1.72 -15.12
CA GLU A 84 -15.26 -0.94 -14.68
C GLU A 84 -14.94 0.08 -13.59
N HIS A 85 -13.77 0.02 -12.94
CA HIS A 85 -13.45 0.84 -11.75
C HIS A 85 -12.80 2.18 -12.08
N ASP A 86 -13.29 3.23 -11.43
CA ASP A 86 -12.77 4.60 -11.56
C ASP A 86 -11.58 4.84 -10.63
N TYR A 87 -11.61 4.24 -9.43
CA TYR A 87 -10.56 4.36 -8.43
C TYR A 87 -10.17 3.00 -7.85
N PHE A 88 -8.88 2.88 -7.50
CA PHE A 88 -8.23 1.70 -6.97
C PHE A 88 -7.55 2.07 -5.65
N ILE A 89 -8.06 1.55 -4.52
CA ILE A 89 -7.58 1.89 -3.19
C ILE A 89 -6.88 0.68 -2.60
N PHE A 90 -5.59 0.83 -2.30
CA PHE A 90 -4.83 -0.22 -1.63
C PHE A 90 -5.02 -0.15 -0.11
N LEU A 91 -5.32 -1.29 0.49
CA LEU A 91 -5.41 -1.48 1.93
C LEU A 91 -4.63 -2.75 2.33
N SER A 92 -3.94 -2.71 3.44
CA SER A 92 -3.58 -3.91 4.19
C SER A 92 -4.79 -4.43 4.96
N GLY A 93 -4.77 -5.71 5.32
CA GLY A 93 -5.77 -6.32 6.22
C GLY A 93 -5.79 -5.73 7.64
N ARG A 94 -4.94 -4.73 7.91
CA ARG A 94 -4.79 -4.04 9.20
C ARG A 94 -5.22 -2.56 9.13
N ASP A 95 -5.70 -2.10 7.98
CA ASP A 95 -6.31 -0.79 7.83
C ASP A 95 -7.78 -0.80 8.22
N PHE A 96 -8.33 0.38 8.52
CA PHE A 96 -9.77 0.54 8.70
C PHE A 96 -10.26 1.90 8.20
N PRO A 97 -11.41 1.95 7.51
CA PRO A 97 -11.99 3.22 7.07
C PRO A 97 -12.64 3.98 8.23
N LEU A 98 -12.41 5.30 8.32
CA LEU A 98 -12.86 6.14 9.45
C LEU A 98 -14.26 6.73 9.26
N TYR A 99 -14.69 6.90 8.01
CA TYR A 99 -15.97 7.55 7.64
C TYR A 99 -16.78 6.71 6.65
N SER A 100 -18.05 7.08 6.43
CA SER A 100 -18.95 6.42 5.47
C SER A 100 -18.34 6.35 4.06
N HIS A 101 -18.83 5.41 3.24
CA HIS A 101 -18.49 5.38 1.81
C HIS A 101 -18.85 6.71 1.11
N GLY A 102 -19.97 7.33 1.48
CA GLY A 102 -20.39 8.63 0.95
C GLY A 102 -19.34 9.73 1.19
N ARG A 103 -18.70 9.76 2.36
CA ARG A 103 -17.63 10.73 2.63
C ARG A 103 -16.40 10.54 1.73
N LEU A 104 -16.04 9.30 1.43
CA LEU A 104 -14.97 9.00 0.46
C LEU A 104 -15.36 9.47 -0.94
N VAL A 105 -16.57 9.14 -1.40
CA VAL A 105 -17.07 9.58 -2.71
C VAL A 105 -17.05 11.10 -2.81
N GLN A 106 -17.52 11.81 -1.79
CA GLN A 106 -17.49 13.27 -1.74
C GLN A 106 -16.06 13.81 -1.87
N GLU A 107 -15.07 13.20 -1.21
CA GLU A 107 -13.67 13.64 -1.31
C GLU A 107 -13.10 13.42 -2.72
N LEU A 108 -13.41 12.28 -3.33
CA LEU A 108 -12.97 11.95 -4.69
C LEU A 108 -13.69 12.80 -5.76
N ASP A 109 -14.94 13.19 -5.53
CA ASP A 109 -15.72 14.06 -6.42
C ASP A 109 -15.29 15.54 -6.34
N ARG A 110 -14.71 15.99 -5.23
CA ARG A 110 -14.12 17.35 -5.14
C ARG A 110 -12.92 17.52 -6.07
N HIS A 111 -12.24 16.43 -6.39
CA HIS A 111 -11.04 16.43 -7.22
C HIS A 111 -11.09 15.31 -8.27
N PRO A 112 -12.03 15.37 -9.25
CA PRO A 112 -12.25 14.30 -10.20
C PRO A 112 -10.97 13.95 -10.98
N GLY A 113 -10.66 12.65 -11.05
CA GLY A 113 -9.48 12.15 -11.77
C GLY A 113 -8.15 12.34 -11.04
N ARG A 114 -8.13 13.00 -9.86
CA ARG A 114 -6.92 13.11 -9.05
C ARG A 114 -6.64 11.80 -8.31
N SER A 115 -5.36 11.46 -8.23
CA SER A 115 -4.89 10.28 -7.51
C SER A 115 -4.12 10.70 -6.26
N TYR A 116 -4.23 9.90 -5.20
CA TYR A 116 -3.62 10.16 -3.91
C TYR A 116 -2.50 9.14 -3.67
N MET A 117 -1.27 9.58 -3.87
CA MET A 117 -0.07 8.81 -3.60
C MET A 117 0.93 9.76 -2.97
N ASN A 118 1.54 9.33 -1.87
CA ASN A 118 2.66 10.06 -1.28
C ASN A 118 3.95 9.69 -2.00
N PHE A 119 4.80 10.68 -2.31
CA PHE A 119 6.03 10.49 -3.06
C PHE A 119 7.09 11.55 -2.69
N TYR A 120 8.35 11.17 -2.83
CA TYR A 120 9.55 11.98 -2.63
C TYR A 120 10.62 11.51 -3.60
N PRO A 121 11.35 12.41 -4.27
CA PRO A 121 12.49 12.02 -5.09
C PRO A 121 13.56 11.34 -4.23
N LEU A 122 14.03 10.17 -4.63
CA LEU A 122 15.23 9.55 -4.05
C LEU A 122 16.44 10.09 -4.81
N ALA A 123 17.28 10.86 -4.12
CA ALA A 123 18.56 11.32 -4.63
C ALA A 123 19.60 11.33 -3.51
N ASP A 124 20.83 11.68 -3.86
CA ASP A 124 21.94 11.85 -2.93
C ASP A 124 21.55 12.76 -1.76
N GLY A 125 21.75 12.27 -0.54
CA GLY A 125 21.37 12.96 0.70
C GLY A 125 19.92 12.74 1.15
N ALA A 126 19.08 12.06 0.36
CA ALA A 126 17.75 11.66 0.80
C ALA A 126 17.79 10.41 1.69
N ASP A 127 16.90 10.36 2.68
CA ASP A 127 16.69 9.15 3.48
C ASP A 127 16.35 7.96 2.59
N PHE A 128 16.88 6.79 2.95
CA PHE A 128 16.63 5.52 2.29
C PHE A 128 17.20 5.38 0.86
N VAL A 129 18.02 6.32 0.40
CA VAL A 129 18.69 6.23 -0.91
C VAL A 129 19.56 4.97 -1.02
N GLU A 130 20.07 4.46 0.10
CA GLU A 130 20.86 3.23 0.16
C GLU A 130 20.04 1.99 -0.24
N LYS A 131 18.70 2.00 -0.13
CA LYS A 131 17.84 0.88 -0.57
C LYS A 131 17.96 0.61 -2.07
N ILE A 132 18.18 1.66 -2.87
CA ILE A 132 18.35 1.55 -4.32
C ILE A 132 19.82 1.41 -4.72
N ARG A 133 20.78 1.69 -3.84
CA ARG A 133 22.22 1.52 -4.11
C ARG A 133 22.76 0.16 -3.68
N ASN A 134 22.18 -0.40 -2.62
CA ASN A 134 22.58 -1.69 -2.05
C ASN A 134 21.69 -2.83 -2.54
N HIS A 135 22.27 -4.02 -2.66
CA HIS A 135 21.50 -5.22 -2.93
C HIS A 135 20.90 -5.81 -1.65
N CYS A 136 19.64 -6.22 -1.71
CA CYS A 136 18.96 -6.96 -0.65
C CYS A 136 17.99 -7.98 -1.24
N TYR A 137 18.15 -9.27 -0.92
CA TYR A 137 17.41 -10.36 -1.55
C TYR A 137 16.49 -11.10 -0.57
N HIS A 138 15.56 -10.39 0.08
CA HIS A 138 14.66 -10.96 1.09
C HIS A 138 13.96 -12.25 0.63
N ASP A 139 13.48 -12.27 -0.61
CA ASP A 139 12.80 -13.45 -1.17
C ASP A 139 13.73 -14.64 -1.39
N VAL A 140 14.99 -14.39 -1.74
CA VAL A 140 16.01 -15.45 -1.87
C VAL A 140 16.39 -15.97 -0.49
N TYR A 141 16.61 -15.07 0.47
CA TYR A 141 16.91 -15.46 1.85
C TYR A 141 15.80 -16.33 2.43
N ALA A 142 14.53 -15.98 2.21
CA ALA A 142 13.40 -16.74 2.72
C ALA A 142 13.34 -18.20 2.23
N ARG A 143 13.93 -18.51 1.07
CA ARG A 143 14.01 -19.88 0.52
C ARG A 143 15.07 -20.73 1.21
N LEU A 144 16.02 -20.13 1.94
CA LEU A 144 17.06 -20.88 2.64
C LEU A 144 16.51 -21.59 3.89
N PRO A 145 16.96 -22.84 4.14
CA PRO A 145 16.50 -23.61 5.29
C PRO A 145 17.13 -23.08 6.59
N GLY A 146 16.29 -22.83 7.58
CA GLY A 146 16.73 -22.46 8.93
C GLY A 146 17.21 -21.01 9.08
N ARG A 147 17.03 -20.45 10.28
CA ARG A 147 17.36 -19.05 10.59
C ARG A 147 18.86 -18.73 10.45
N PHE A 148 19.72 -19.73 10.67
CA PHE A 148 21.18 -19.56 10.57
C PHE A 148 21.62 -19.22 9.14
N LEU A 149 21.24 -20.03 8.15
CA LEU A 149 21.63 -19.80 6.75
C LEU A 149 21.07 -18.49 6.20
N ARG A 150 19.84 -18.12 6.59
CA ARG A 150 19.25 -16.82 6.24
C ARG A 150 20.10 -15.65 6.74
N ARG A 151 20.52 -15.70 8.01
CA ARG A 151 21.38 -14.67 8.62
C ARG A 151 22.78 -14.65 7.99
N ALA A 152 23.35 -15.82 7.69
CA ALA A 152 24.64 -15.93 7.01
C ALA A 152 24.59 -15.30 5.61
N ALA A 153 23.59 -15.63 4.79
CA ALA A 153 23.39 -15.03 3.47
C ALA A 153 23.24 -13.50 3.54
N GLY A 154 22.42 -13.00 4.48
CA GLY A 154 22.29 -11.55 4.70
C GLY A 154 23.61 -10.88 5.11
N ARG A 155 24.44 -11.54 5.93
CA ARG A 155 25.79 -11.03 6.29
C ARG A 155 26.72 -11.00 5.09
N ILE A 156 26.70 -12.02 4.25
CA ILE A 156 27.51 -12.08 3.02
C ILE A 156 27.13 -10.92 2.10
N VAL A 157 25.83 -10.72 1.83
CA VAL A 157 25.38 -9.62 0.97
C VAL A 157 25.74 -8.25 1.55
N ARG A 158 25.61 -8.04 2.86
CA ARG A 158 26.10 -6.80 3.50
C ARG A 158 27.60 -6.59 3.31
N ALA A 159 28.41 -7.65 3.44
CA ALA A 159 29.85 -7.58 3.24
C ALA A 159 30.25 -7.35 1.78
N ILE A 160 29.40 -7.74 0.83
CA ILE A 160 29.54 -7.43 -0.61
C ILE A 160 29.20 -5.95 -0.85
N ASN A 161 28.04 -5.47 -0.38
CA ASN A 161 27.62 -4.07 -0.51
C ASN A 161 28.65 -3.10 0.11
N ALA A 162 29.30 -3.47 1.22
CA ALA A 162 30.32 -2.64 1.85
C ALA A 162 31.65 -2.54 1.06
N ARG A 163 31.84 -3.37 0.02
CA ARG A 163 33.08 -3.42 -0.78
C ARG A 163 32.87 -3.04 -2.24
N LEU A 164 31.68 -3.25 -2.78
CA LEU A 164 31.34 -2.87 -4.14
C LEU A 164 30.92 -1.40 -4.19
N PRO A 165 31.12 -0.71 -5.33
CA PRO A 165 30.56 0.62 -5.52
C PRO A 165 29.03 0.57 -5.51
N ASP A 166 28.42 1.71 -5.19
CA ASP A 166 26.97 1.90 -5.28
C ASP A 166 26.47 1.53 -6.69
N ARG A 167 25.39 0.74 -6.76
CA ARG A 167 24.79 0.43 -8.06
C ARG A 167 24.03 1.63 -8.61
N SER A 168 24.12 1.84 -9.92
CA SER A 168 23.29 2.83 -10.61
C SER A 168 21.83 2.38 -10.67
N PHE A 169 20.91 3.35 -10.65
CA PHE A 169 19.49 3.09 -10.88
C PHE A 169 19.20 2.77 -12.36
N VAL A 170 17.98 2.32 -12.65
CA VAL A 170 17.52 1.97 -14.01
C VAL A 170 17.62 3.19 -14.93
N ALA A 171 18.34 3.06 -16.04
CA ALA A 171 18.61 4.17 -16.95
C ALA A 171 17.33 4.83 -17.47
N GLY A 172 17.32 6.16 -17.50
CA GLY A 172 16.19 6.96 -17.97
C GLY A 172 15.03 7.11 -16.98
N LEU A 173 15.15 6.58 -15.76
CA LEU A 173 14.15 6.74 -14.71
C LEU A 173 14.74 7.44 -13.48
N GLN A 174 13.96 8.35 -12.90
CA GLN A 174 14.25 8.95 -11.60
C GLN A 174 13.55 8.13 -10.51
N PRO A 175 14.26 7.61 -9.48
CA PRO A 175 13.60 6.89 -8.41
C PRO A 175 12.82 7.83 -7.49
N TYR A 176 11.64 7.37 -7.05
CA TYR A 176 10.78 8.04 -6.07
C TYR A 176 10.37 7.03 -5.00
N ARG A 177 10.26 7.50 -3.76
CA ARG A 177 9.75 6.72 -2.62
C ARG A 177 8.50 7.36 -2.04
N GLY A 178 7.63 6.58 -1.41
CA GLY A 178 6.61 7.13 -0.52
C GLY A 178 5.79 6.05 0.18
N SER A 179 4.51 6.31 0.37
CA SER A 179 3.61 5.40 1.12
C SER A 179 3.12 4.25 0.25
N THR A 180 2.94 3.08 0.85
CA THR A 180 2.20 1.97 0.24
C THR A 180 0.69 2.20 0.22
N SER A 181 0.20 3.16 1.01
CA SER A 181 -1.21 3.52 1.11
C SER A 181 -1.58 4.58 0.07
N TRP A 182 -2.15 4.13 -1.05
CA TRP A 182 -2.55 4.98 -2.16
C TRP A 182 -4.00 4.76 -2.62
N CYS A 183 -4.54 5.77 -3.31
CA CYS A 183 -5.78 5.71 -4.08
C CYS A 183 -5.45 6.20 -5.50
N LEU A 184 -5.60 5.35 -6.50
CA LEU A 184 -5.19 5.63 -7.88
C LEU A 184 -6.42 5.71 -8.77
N GLY A 185 -6.47 6.70 -9.65
CA GLY A 185 -7.42 6.75 -10.74
C GLY A 185 -7.13 5.66 -11.78
N ARG A 186 -8.16 5.32 -12.56
CA ARG A 186 -8.14 4.28 -13.60
C ARG A 186 -6.91 4.33 -14.49
N ASP A 187 -6.57 5.50 -15.02
CA ASP A 187 -5.47 5.67 -15.98
C ASP A 187 -4.12 5.24 -15.38
N ILE A 188 -3.86 5.57 -14.12
CA ILE A 188 -2.64 5.17 -13.43
C ILE A 188 -2.62 3.65 -13.22
N ALA A 189 -3.73 3.06 -12.77
CA ALA A 189 -3.81 1.62 -12.54
C ALA A 189 -3.58 0.83 -13.84
N GLN A 190 -4.22 1.24 -14.94
CA GLN A 190 -4.02 0.67 -16.27
C GLN A 190 -2.58 0.87 -16.77
N TYR A 191 -2.01 2.05 -16.55
CA TYR A 191 -0.62 2.34 -16.91
C TYR A 191 0.38 1.44 -16.17
N ILE A 192 0.18 1.20 -14.87
CA ILE A 192 1.02 0.29 -14.08
C ILE A 192 1.01 -1.11 -14.70
N VAL A 193 -0.17 -1.66 -15.02
CA VAL A 193 -0.29 -2.99 -15.66
C VAL A 193 0.39 -3.00 -17.03
N LYS A 194 0.19 -1.98 -17.85
CA LYS A 194 0.83 -1.86 -19.17
C LYS A 194 2.35 -1.76 -19.04
N PHE A 195 2.85 -0.99 -18.08
CA PHE A 195 4.26 -0.79 -17.83
C PHE A 195 4.94 -2.10 -17.44
N THR A 196 4.36 -2.85 -16.50
CA THR A 196 4.96 -4.09 -15.99
C THR A 196 4.89 -5.25 -16.97
N ARG A 197 3.89 -5.26 -17.87
CA ARG A 197 3.78 -6.26 -18.94
C ARG A 197 4.65 -5.97 -20.15
N ASN A 198 5.14 -4.74 -20.31
CA ASN A 198 5.97 -4.37 -21.45
C ASN A 198 7.39 -4.97 -21.31
N PRO A 199 7.84 -5.84 -22.23
CA PRO A 199 9.18 -6.44 -22.17
C PRO A 199 10.32 -5.42 -22.14
N ARG A 200 10.12 -4.22 -22.70
CA ARG A 200 11.13 -3.13 -22.66
C ARG A 200 11.44 -2.67 -21.24
N ASN A 201 10.52 -2.85 -20.30
CA ASN A 201 10.69 -2.47 -18.90
C ASN A 201 11.25 -3.60 -18.04
N ARG A 202 11.67 -4.72 -18.64
CA ARG A 202 12.13 -5.89 -17.89
C ARG A 202 13.28 -5.59 -16.92
N ALA A 203 14.22 -4.73 -17.33
CA ALA A 203 15.33 -4.30 -16.48
C ALA A 203 14.85 -3.63 -15.17
N TYR A 204 13.71 -2.93 -15.22
CA TYR A 204 13.09 -2.34 -14.03
C TYR A 204 12.59 -3.43 -13.07
N LEU A 205 11.87 -4.43 -13.57
CA LEU A 205 11.35 -5.53 -12.75
C LEU A 205 12.48 -6.36 -12.14
N ASP A 206 13.55 -6.61 -12.90
CA ASP A 206 14.73 -7.35 -12.45
C ASP A 206 15.52 -6.57 -11.39
N PHE A 207 15.62 -5.25 -11.52
CA PHE A 207 16.27 -4.38 -10.52
C PHE A 207 15.62 -4.53 -9.14
N PHE A 208 14.28 -4.47 -9.09
CA PHE A 208 13.53 -4.54 -7.84
C PHE A 208 13.47 -5.92 -7.19
N GLN A 209 13.95 -6.99 -7.84
CA GLN A 209 14.16 -8.30 -7.20
C GLN A 209 15.17 -8.25 -6.05
N SER A 210 15.98 -7.19 -6.00
CA SER A 210 17.09 -7.03 -5.05
C SER A 210 17.05 -5.70 -4.29
N VAL A 211 15.85 -5.16 -4.07
CA VAL A 211 15.60 -3.91 -3.32
C VAL A 211 14.79 -4.23 -2.07
N SER A 212 15.24 -3.75 -0.90
CA SER A 212 14.49 -3.88 0.35
C SER A 212 13.33 -2.88 0.41
N CYS A 213 12.17 -3.30 0.91
CA CYS A 213 10.96 -2.47 1.04
C CYS A 213 10.61 -1.77 -0.28
N CYS A 214 10.69 -2.54 -1.37
CA CYS A 214 10.57 -2.02 -2.73
C CYS A 214 9.15 -1.55 -3.08
N ASP A 215 8.13 -1.99 -2.35
CA ASP A 215 6.75 -1.55 -2.49
C ASP A 215 6.55 -0.06 -2.22
N GLU A 216 7.43 0.55 -1.42
CA GLU A 216 7.47 1.99 -1.19
C GLU A 216 8.15 2.79 -2.32
N ILE A 217 8.75 2.13 -3.31
CA ILE A 217 9.54 2.79 -4.37
C ILE A 217 9.01 2.43 -5.77
N PHE A 218 8.59 1.18 -5.94
CA PHE A 218 8.26 0.57 -7.23
C PHE A 218 7.10 1.28 -7.93
N PHE A 219 6.01 1.56 -7.22
CA PHE A 219 4.82 2.16 -7.82
C PHE A 219 5.00 3.66 -8.05
N GLN A 220 5.57 4.36 -7.07
CA GLN A 220 5.87 5.79 -7.11
C GLN A 220 6.78 6.08 -8.30
N THR A 221 7.85 5.30 -8.48
CA THR A 221 8.76 5.49 -9.60
C THR A 221 8.09 5.27 -10.95
N ILE A 222 7.22 4.26 -11.11
CA ILE A 222 6.45 4.07 -12.35
C ILE A 222 5.58 5.30 -12.64
N VAL A 223 4.83 5.77 -11.65
CA VAL A 223 3.84 6.84 -11.84
C VAL A 223 4.52 8.19 -12.10
N LEU A 224 5.53 8.55 -11.30
CA LEU A 224 6.19 9.85 -11.37
C LEU A 224 7.06 10.03 -12.63
N ASN A 225 7.46 8.94 -13.29
CA ASN A 225 8.14 8.97 -14.59
C ASN A 225 7.16 8.84 -15.78
N SER A 226 5.86 8.99 -15.56
CA SER A 226 4.82 8.88 -16.58
C SER A 226 4.09 10.21 -16.80
N PRO A 227 3.36 10.37 -17.93
CA PRO A 227 2.51 11.54 -18.15
C PRO A 227 1.42 11.72 -17.07
N TYR A 228 1.08 10.66 -16.33
CA TYR A 228 0.06 10.69 -15.29
C TYR A 228 0.55 11.28 -13.97
N ALA A 229 1.85 11.59 -13.83
CA ALA A 229 2.38 12.24 -12.63
C ALA A 229 1.60 13.54 -12.28
N ALA A 230 1.21 14.30 -13.31
CA ALA A 230 0.44 15.53 -13.17
C ALA A 230 -0.97 15.35 -12.58
N THR A 231 -1.52 14.12 -12.55
CA THR A 231 -2.82 13.83 -11.94
C THR A 231 -2.71 13.51 -10.45
N LEU A 232 -1.50 13.38 -9.90
CA LEU A 232 -1.32 13.19 -8.47
C LEU A 232 -1.70 14.45 -7.70
N ASN A 233 -2.37 14.27 -6.56
CA ASN A 233 -2.59 15.33 -5.60
C ASN A 233 -1.24 15.84 -5.07
N LEU A 234 -1.11 17.15 -4.91
CA LEU A 234 0.12 17.85 -4.51
C LEU A 234 1.30 17.72 -5.49
N TYR A 235 1.10 17.23 -6.72
CA TYR A 235 2.19 17.12 -7.70
C TYR A 235 2.87 18.46 -7.99
N ASP A 236 2.09 19.52 -8.22
CA ASP A 236 2.61 20.85 -8.53
C ASP A 236 3.44 21.46 -7.39
N ILE A 237 3.29 20.92 -6.17
CA ILE A 237 3.97 21.41 -4.96
C ILE A 237 5.15 20.52 -4.59
N ASP A 238 4.99 19.20 -4.58
CA ASP A 238 6.00 18.28 -4.06
C ASP A 238 6.76 17.56 -5.18
N GLY A 239 6.14 17.34 -6.34
CA GLY A 239 6.79 16.69 -7.49
C GLY A 239 7.79 17.60 -8.20
N THR A 240 7.66 18.91 -7.98
CA THR A 240 8.52 19.97 -8.53
C THR A 240 9.62 20.41 -7.56
N LYS A 241 9.59 19.94 -6.31
CA LYS A 241 10.62 20.27 -5.32
C LYS A 241 11.90 19.48 -5.58
N PRO A 242 13.07 20.07 -5.27
CA PRO A 242 14.32 19.32 -5.27
C PRO A 242 14.24 18.15 -4.30
N ALA A 243 15.04 17.11 -4.58
CA ALA A 243 15.14 15.95 -3.70
C ALA A 243 15.49 16.38 -2.27
N GLY A 244 14.79 15.79 -1.31
CA GLY A 244 14.94 16.13 0.10
C GLY A 244 14.26 15.10 1.00
N GLU A 245 14.39 15.31 2.31
CA GLU A 245 13.88 14.40 3.33
C GLU A 245 12.37 14.16 3.23
N MET A 246 11.97 12.91 3.52
CA MET A 246 10.56 12.57 3.67
C MET A 246 10.04 13.15 4.99
N LYS A 247 9.28 14.24 4.92
CA LYS A 247 8.86 14.96 6.13
C LYS A 247 7.61 14.42 6.80
N ASN A 248 6.67 13.81 6.05
CA ASN A 248 5.41 13.32 6.63
C ASN A 248 4.63 12.39 5.67
N GLU A 249 4.51 11.10 5.99
CA GLU A 249 3.77 10.14 5.17
C GLU A 249 2.26 10.42 5.08
N ASN A 250 1.69 11.01 6.14
CA ASN A 250 0.29 11.38 6.20
C ASN A 250 -0.01 12.64 5.38
N LYS A 251 0.94 13.24 4.67
CA LYS A 251 0.69 14.50 3.95
C LYS A 251 -0.21 14.29 2.73
N ALA A 252 0.21 13.43 1.81
CA ALA A 252 -0.47 13.21 0.53
C ALA A 252 -1.35 11.96 0.52
N SER A 253 -1.18 11.04 1.47
CA SER A 253 -2.02 9.85 1.59
C SER A 253 -3.37 10.15 2.24
N LEU A 254 -4.38 9.36 1.90
CA LEU A 254 -5.69 9.33 2.57
C LEU A 254 -5.63 8.68 3.97
N HIS A 255 -4.47 8.15 4.36
CA HIS A 255 -4.28 7.40 5.60
C HIS A 255 -3.72 8.26 6.72
N TYR A 256 -4.17 7.95 7.94
CA TYR A 256 -3.51 8.30 9.19
C TYR A 256 -2.67 7.11 9.66
N ILE A 257 -1.36 7.30 9.76
CA ILE A 257 -0.42 6.31 10.29
C ILE A 257 0.41 6.98 11.37
N ASP A 258 0.49 6.36 12.55
CA ASP A 258 1.30 6.85 13.66
C ASP A 258 2.66 6.13 13.70
N TRP A 259 3.70 6.91 13.44
CA TRP A 259 5.12 6.49 13.43
C TRP A 259 5.89 7.01 14.64
N SER A 260 5.19 7.33 15.75
CA SER A 260 5.84 7.84 16.96
C SER A 260 6.90 6.85 17.47
N PRO A 261 8.14 7.29 17.72
CA PRO A 261 9.29 6.40 17.95
C PRO A 261 9.22 5.62 19.29
N ASP A 262 8.36 6.04 20.21
CA ASP A 262 8.09 5.36 21.48
C ASP A 262 7.12 4.18 21.35
N ARG A 263 6.54 3.99 20.16
CA ARG A 263 5.56 2.94 19.88
C ARG A 263 6.15 1.89 18.94
N GLU A 264 5.42 0.79 18.77
CA GLU A 264 5.71 -0.17 17.71
C GLU A 264 5.57 0.48 16.32
N ASP A 265 6.18 -0.12 15.30
CA ASP A 265 6.42 0.51 14.00
C ASP A 265 5.62 -0.17 12.86
N PRO A 266 4.53 0.44 12.34
CA PRO A 266 3.79 1.58 12.88
C PRO A 266 2.88 1.17 14.04
N ALA A 267 2.40 2.16 14.80
CA ALA A 267 1.68 1.94 16.04
C ALA A 267 0.33 1.22 15.86
N ILE A 268 -0.02 0.32 16.79
CA ILE A 268 -1.40 -0.16 16.90
C ILE A 268 -2.25 0.92 17.59
N LEU A 269 -3.27 1.38 16.87
CA LEU A 269 -4.20 2.42 17.31
C LEU A 269 -5.21 1.85 18.30
N VAL A 270 -5.40 2.56 19.41
CA VAL A 270 -6.30 2.20 20.52
C VAL A 270 -7.14 3.41 20.94
N ASP A 271 -8.04 3.27 21.90
CA ASP A 271 -9.03 4.31 22.25
C ASP A 271 -8.49 5.72 22.51
N ARG A 272 -7.27 5.82 23.04
CA ARG A 272 -6.59 7.11 23.29
C ARG A 272 -6.30 7.88 22.01
N ASP A 273 -6.12 7.17 20.90
CA ASP A 273 -5.73 7.73 19.59
C ASP A 273 -6.95 8.28 18.83
N PHE A 274 -8.17 8.02 19.30
CA PHE A 274 -9.39 8.38 18.57
C PHE A 274 -9.46 9.87 18.23
N LYS A 275 -9.16 10.76 19.19
CA LYS A 275 -9.28 12.21 18.96
C LYS A 275 -8.25 12.71 17.94
N SER A 276 -6.98 12.33 18.06
CA SER A 276 -5.93 12.76 17.13
C SER A 276 -6.12 12.18 15.73
N MET A 277 -6.54 10.91 15.64
CA MET A 277 -6.85 10.24 14.39
C MET A 277 -8.01 10.90 13.64
N TYR A 278 -9.10 11.30 14.32
CA TYR A 278 -10.19 12.01 13.65
C TYR A 278 -9.83 13.47 13.33
N ALA A 279 -9.06 14.14 14.19
CA ALA A 279 -8.59 15.50 13.97
C ALA A 279 -7.68 15.63 12.73
N SER A 280 -7.05 14.54 12.27
CA SER A 280 -6.24 14.55 11.06
C SER A 280 -7.04 14.66 9.77
N GLY A 281 -8.37 14.47 9.82
CA GLY A 281 -9.25 14.52 8.65
C GLY A 281 -9.03 13.40 7.63
N LYS A 282 -8.28 12.36 7.98
CA LYS A 282 -7.95 11.24 7.08
C LYS A 282 -9.11 10.28 6.93
N LEU A 283 -9.18 9.60 5.79
CA LEU A 283 -10.31 8.71 5.46
C LEU A 283 -10.09 7.27 5.93
N PHE A 284 -8.83 6.87 6.08
CA PHE A 284 -8.42 5.56 6.56
C PHE A 284 -7.37 5.72 7.67
N ALA A 285 -7.17 4.67 8.46
CA ALA A 285 -6.07 4.64 9.42
C ALA A 285 -5.39 3.27 9.49
N ARG A 286 -4.11 3.29 9.90
CA ARG A 286 -3.23 2.14 10.15
C ARG A 286 -2.46 2.35 11.46
N LYS A 287 -2.21 1.35 12.31
CA LYS A 287 -2.55 -0.07 12.21
C LYS A 287 -3.59 -0.46 13.25
N PHE A 288 -4.50 -1.38 12.93
CA PHE A 288 -5.44 -1.95 13.88
C PHE A 288 -5.11 -3.40 14.25
N ASP A 289 -5.56 -3.80 15.43
CA ASP A 289 -5.49 -5.17 15.92
C ASP A 289 -6.83 -5.55 16.53
N VAL A 290 -7.39 -6.69 16.14
CA VAL A 290 -8.76 -7.06 16.51
C VAL A 290 -9.00 -7.06 18.02
N ARG A 291 -7.98 -7.38 18.82
CA ARG A 291 -8.09 -7.42 20.28
C ARG A 291 -7.74 -6.08 20.90
N ARG A 292 -6.56 -5.54 20.57
CA ARG A 292 -6.07 -4.30 21.19
C ARG A 292 -6.86 -3.07 20.75
N SER A 293 -7.43 -3.11 19.55
CA SER A 293 -8.22 -2.03 18.98
C SER A 293 -9.73 -2.26 19.05
N ALA A 294 -10.22 -3.25 19.81
CA ALA A 294 -11.65 -3.59 19.84
C ALA A 294 -12.54 -2.37 20.15
N GLY A 295 -12.25 -1.65 21.25
CA GLY A 295 -13.03 -0.47 21.67
C GLY A 295 -13.01 0.66 20.64
N ILE A 296 -11.84 0.98 20.06
CA ILE A 296 -11.74 2.04 19.06
C ILE A 296 -12.44 1.63 17.74
N LEU A 297 -12.35 0.37 17.32
CA LEU A 297 -13.03 -0.13 16.12
C LEU A 297 -14.56 -0.04 16.28
N ASP A 298 -15.09 -0.32 17.47
CA ASP A 298 -16.53 -0.20 17.74
C ASP A 298 -16.98 1.26 17.72
N ARG A 299 -16.16 2.17 18.25
CA ARG A 299 -16.41 3.62 18.15
C ARG A 299 -16.37 4.12 16.71
N ILE A 300 -15.41 3.67 15.90
CA ILE A 300 -15.37 3.99 14.47
C ILE A 300 -16.63 3.45 13.78
N SER A 301 -17.04 2.21 14.08
CA SER A 301 -18.28 1.63 13.53
C SER A 301 -19.53 2.46 13.88
N ALA A 302 -19.63 2.99 15.10
CA ALA A 302 -20.72 3.88 15.50
C ALA A 302 -20.71 5.19 14.69
N VAL A 303 -19.56 5.88 14.59
CA VAL A 303 -19.44 7.12 13.80
C VAL A 303 -19.85 6.91 12.34
N ARG A 304 -19.46 5.78 11.75
CA ARG A 304 -19.81 5.42 10.37
C ARG A 304 -21.31 5.17 10.19
N ALA A 305 -21.98 4.59 11.18
CA ALA A 305 -23.42 4.34 11.15
C ALA A 305 -24.19 5.66 11.24
N ASP A 306 -23.79 6.57 12.13
CA ASP A 306 -24.41 7.89 12.28
C ASP A 306 -24.20 8.77 11.03
N SER A 307 -23.01 8.71 10.42
CA SER A 307 -22.72 9.46 9.18
C SER A 307 -23.60 9.01 8.02
N LYS A 308 -23.92 7.71 7.92
CA LYS A 308 -24.89 7.21 6.93
C LYS A 308 -26.29 7.76 7.16
N ALA A 309 -26.69 7.99 8.42
CA ALA A 309 -27.99 8.58 8.73
C ALA A 309 -28.05 10.08 8.35
N MET A 310 -26.92 10.80 8.47
CA MET A 310 -26.82 12.21 8.04
C MET A 310 -26.75 12.38 6.52
N ASP A 311 -26.18 11.41 5.78
CA ASP A 311 -26.13 11.43 4.31
C ASP A 311 -27.51 11.16 3.64
N ILE A 312 -28.55 10.81 4.41
CA ILE A 312 -29.91 10.48 3.93
C ILE A 312 -30.96 11.55 4.33
N ALA A 313 -30.56 12.59 5.09
CA ALA A 313 -31.41 13.71 5.52
C ALA A 313 -31.15 14.96 4.67
#